data_AF-K2C4U5-F1
#
_entry.id   AF-K2C4U5-F1
#
_cell.length_a   1.000
_cell.length_b   1.000
_cell.length_c   1.000
_cell.angle_alpha   90.00
_cell.angle_beta   90.00
_cell.angle_gamma   90.00
#
_symmetry.space_group_name_H-M   'P 1'
#
loop_
_entity.id
_entity.type
_entity.pdbx_description
1 polymer ?
#
loop_
_entity_poly.entity_id
_entity_poly.type
_entity_poly.pdbx_seq_one_letter_code
_entity_poly.pdbx_strand_id
1 'polypeptide(L)'
;MFTDPRVVSAVVFALPVFVLNMFFCQWRYAPPLMSVLTLPVLFYSGAGFHRKAFVTFKNRLPLTMDALISASSLSSFFLSVFLYYFKGSHELYFDSSASIIAVILIGKHIEERMRRRSFGSLGGIIEGMPDECTVEKDGKQLQISVSEVKAGDTLVIKPNGMVP
;
A
#
# COMPACT_ATOMS: atom_id res chain seq x y z
N MET A 1 -14.47 -3.71 2.92
CA MET A 1 -14.48 -2.24 3.11
C MET A 1 -13.08 -1.87 3.59
N PHE A 2 -12.43 -0.86 3.02
CA PHE A 2 -11.00 -0.53 3.23
C PHE A 2 -10.56 -0.70 4.69
N THR A 3 -9.61 -1.60 4.96
CA THR A 3 -9.10 -1.85 6.33
C THR A 3 -8.01 -0.87 6.74
N ASP A 4 -7.40 -0.17 5.79
CA ASP A 4 -6.32 0.76 6.08
C ASP A 4 -6.87 2.14 6.47
N PRO A 5 -6.59 2.64 7.69
CA PRO A 5 -7.13 3.90 8.18
C PRO A 5 -6.71 5.10 7.33
N ARG A 6 -5.57 5.01 6.64
CA ARG A 6 -5.05 6.04 5.73
C ARG A 6 -5.87 6.19 4.46
N VAL A 7 -6.40 5.07 3.93
CA VAL A 7 -7.23 5.08 2.71
C VAL A 7 -8.59 5.64 3.05
N VAL A 8 -9.15 5.21 4.17
CA VAL A 8 -10.44 5.72 4.66
C VAL A 8 -10.36 7.22 4.89
N SER A 9 -9.34 7.71 5.61
CA SER A 9 -9.19 9.14 5.84
C SER A 9 -8.98 9.92 4.54
N ALA A 10 -8.16 9.42 3.61
CA ALA A 10 -7.94 10.07 2.32
C ALA A 10 -9.26 10.26 1.55
N VAL A 11 -10.08 9.22 1.46
CA VAL A 11 -11.37 9.27 0.75
C VAL A 11 -12.37 10.15 1.47
N VAL A 12 -12.49 10.02 2.80
CA VAL A 12 -13.43 10.80 3.62
C VAL A 12 -13.16 12.29 3.52
N PHE A 13 -11.90 12.72 3.43
CA PHE A 13 -11.55 14.13 3.31
C PHE A 13 -11.45 14.62 1.86
N ALA A 14 -11.01 13.79 0.90
CA ALA A 14 -10.91 14.20 -0.49
C ALA A 14 -12.27 14.36 -1.18
N LEU A 15 -13.26 13.53 -0.82
CA LEU A 15 -14.59 13.57 -1.45
C LEU A 15 -15.32 14.90 -1.17
N PRO A 16 -15.37 15.42 0.07
CA PRO A 16 -15.91 16.74 0.34
C PRO A 16 -15.14 17.87 -0.33
N VAL A 17 -13.79 17.80 -0.43
CA VAL A 17 -13.01 18.82 -1.15
C VAL A 17 -13.39 18.86 -2.63
N PHE A 18 -13.53 17.69 -3.26
CA PHE A 18 -13.97 17.59 -4.65
C PHE A 18 -15.38 18.17 -4.86
N VAL A 19 -16.32 17.82 -3.97
CA VAL A 19 -17.70 18.34 -4.01
C VAL A 19 -17.73 19.85 -3.77
N LEU A 20 -16.96 20.37 -2.81
CA LEU A 20 -16.85 21.80 -2.56
C LEU A 20 -16.31 22.52 -3.79
N ASN A 21 -15.31 21.95 -4.49
CA ASN A 21 -14.72 22.58 -5.67
C ASN A 21 -15.71 22.57 -6.84
N MET A 22 -16.46 21.49 -7.00
CA MET A 22 -17.40 21.33 -8.12
C MET A 22 -18.68 22.19 -7.96
N PHE A 23 -19.22 22.30 -6.73
CA PHE A 23 -20.52 22.95 -6.50
C PHE A 23 -20.42 24.32 -5.83
N PHE A 24 -19.38 24.56 -5.02
CA PHE A 24 -19.29 25.73 -4.14
C PHE A 24 -18.06 26.62 -4.40
N CYS A 25 -17.45 26.52 -5.59
CA CYS A 25 -16.27 27.31 -5.96
C CYS A 25 -16.46 28.84 -5.82
N GLN A 26 -17.68 29.33 -6.10
CA GLN A 26 -18.03 30.76 -6.00
C GLN A 26 -18.22 31.25 -4.56
N TRP A 27 -18.22 30.34 -3.57
CA TRP A 27 -18.52 30.70 -2.20
C TRP A 27 -17.26 31.20 -1.47
N ARG A 28 -17.35 32.38 -0.85
CA ARG A 28 -16.21 33.09 -0.22
C ARG A 28 -15.46 32.26 0.83
N TYR A 29 -16.15 31.37 1.54
CA TYR A 29 -15.56 30.52 2.59
C TYR A 29 -15.05 29.17 2.08
N ALA A 30 -15.29 28.82 0.81
CA ALA A 30 -14.89 27.53 0.27
C ALA A 30 -13.35 27.36 0.22
N PRO A 31 -12.55 28.35 -0.25
CA PRO A 31 -11.09 28.23 -0.30
C PRO A 31 -10.40 27.90 1.04
N PRO A 32 -10.65 28.61 2.16
CA PRO A 32 -10.04 28.27 3.43
C PRO A 32 -10.56 26.94 4.00
N LEU A 33 -11.80 26.55 3.70
CA LEU A 33 -12.33 25.25 4.12
C LEU A 33 -11.64 24.10 3.38
N MET A 34 -11.50 24.22 2.05
CA MET A 34 -10.80 23.24 1.22
C MET A 34 -9.34 23.08 1.61
N SER A 35 -8.64 24.17 1.95
CA SER A 35 -7.24 24.10 2.38
C SER A 35 -7.13 23.29 3.67
N VAL A 36 -8.00 23.55 4.67
CA VAL A 36 -8.03 22.81 5.93
C VAL A 36 -8.38 21.34 5.73
N LEU A 37 -9.33 21.02 4.86
CA LEU A 37 -9.69 19.63 4.56
C LEU A 37 -8.61 18.88 3.75
N THR A 38 -7.84 19.60 2.94
CA THR A 38 -6.73 19.01 2.15
C THR A 38 -5.52 18.70 3.03
N LEU A 39 -5.28 19.44 4.12
CA LEU A 39 -4.17 19.21 5.05
C LEU A 39 -4.08 17.78 5.59
N PRO A 40 -5.14 17.16 6.16
CA PRO A 40 -5.06 15.78 6.65
C PRO A 40 -4.80 14.79 5.51
N VAL A 41 -5.34 15.02 4.30
CA VAL A 41 -5.04 14.15 3.15
C VAL A 41 -3.56 14.23 2.78
N LEU A 42 -3.00 15.44 2.72
CA LEU A 42 -1.61 15.68 2.33
C LEU A 42 -0.62 15.17 3.39
N PHE A 43 -0.82 15.54 4.65
CA PHE A 43 0.14 15.27 5.72
C PHE A 43 -0.06 13.94 6.44
N TYR A 44 -1.28 13.39 6.51
CA TYR A 44 -1.50 12.09 7.16
C TYR A 44 -1.50 10.95 6.13
N SER A 45 -2.36 11.02 5.12
CA SER A 45 -2.44 9.97 4.10
C SER A 45 -1.27 10.03 3.12
N GLY A 46 -0.84 11.24 2.74
CA GLY A 46 0.27 11.48 1.82
C GLY A 46 1.67 11.40 2.45
N ALA A 47 1.81 11.42 3.78
CA ALA A 47 3.10 11.42 4.46
C ALA A 47 4.05 10.30 4.02
N GLY A 48 3.51 9.12 3.72
CA GLY A 48 4.30 7.98 3.23
C GLY A 48 5.01 8.29 1.90
N PHE A 49 4.32 8.98 0.98
CA PHE A 49 4.88 9.37 -0.31
C PHE A 49 5.94 10.45 -0.14
N HIS A 50 5.65 11.49 0.65
CA HIS A 50 6.59 12.58 0.91
C HIS A 50 7.87 12.09 1.58
N ARG A 51 7.76 11.21 2.58
CA ARG A 51 8.93 10.65 3.26
C ARG A 51 9.81 9.84 2.31
N LYS A 52 9.21 8.98 1.48
CA LYS A 52 9.95 8.18 0.50
C LYS A 52 10.60 9.05 -0.57
N ALA A 53 9.86 10.00 -1.12
CA ALA A 53 10.36 10.98 -2.07
C ALA A 53 11.57 11.74 -1.51
N PHE A 54 11.48 12.20 -0.26
CA PHE A 54 12.55 12.94 0.40
C PHE A 54 13.80 12.09 0.63
N VAL A 55 13.64 10.84 1.07
CA VAL A 55 14.77 9.91 1.25
C VAL A 55 15.45 9.59 -0.09
N THR A 56 14.67 9.28 -1.14
CA THR A 56 15.21 9.01 -2.48
C THR A 56 15.96 10.22 -3.04
N PHE A 57 15.40 11.43 -2.88
CA PHE A 57 16.02 12.66 -3.32
C PHE A 57 17.32 12.98 -2.56
N LYS A 58 17.29 12.87 -1.23
CA LYS A 58 18.47 13.10 -0.37
C LYS A 58 19.60 12.13 -0.71
N ASN A 59 19.26 10.88 -0.97
CA ASN A 59 20.24 9.83 -1.25
C ASN A 59 20.67 9.77 -2.72
N ARG A 60 20.24 10.73 -3.57
CA ARG A 60 20.55 10.77 -5.02
C ARG A 60 20.17 9.47 -5.75
N LEU A 61 19.11 8.81 -5.29
CA LEU A 61 18.58 7.59 -5.89
C LEU A 61 17.68 7.95 -7.10
N PRO A 62 17.46 7.02 -8.04
CA PRO A 62 16.53 7.23 -9.14
C PRO A 62 15.13 7.57 -8.62
N LEU A 63 14.50 8.58 -9.22
CA LEU A 63 13.17 9.05 -8.81
C LEU A 63 12.13 7.95 -9.02
N THR A 64 11.41 7.62 -7.96
CA THR A 64 10.35 6.61 -7.96
C THR A 64 8.98 7.26 -8.15
N MET A 65 7.94 6.44 -8.34
CA MET A 65 6.54 6.88 -8.40
C MET A 65 6.18 7.83 -7.24
N ASP A 66 6.65 7.52 -6.03
CA ASP A 66 6.39 8.32 -4.81
C ASP A 66 6.88 9.78 -4.94
N ALA A 67 7.95 10.03 -5.69
CA ALA A 67 8.49 11.37 -5.89
C ALA A 67 7.61 12.23 -6.80
N LEU A 68 7.06 11.64 -7.86
CA LEU A 68 6.16 12.35 -8.78
C LEU A 68 4.86 12.74 -8.07
N ILE A 69 4.31 11.83 -7.26
CA ILE A 69 3.11 12.05 -6.46
C ILE A 69 3.36 13.17 -5.45
N SER A 70 4.48 13.09 -4.73
CA SER A 70 4.88 14.09 -3.75
C SER A 70 5.02 15.47 -4.39
N ALA A 71 5.71 15.56 -5.53
CA ALA A 71 5.92 16.82 -6.23
C ALA A 71 4.60 17.43 -6.74
N SER A 72 3.75 16.63 -7.38
CA SER A 72 2.46 17.10 -7.90
C SER A 72 1.53 17.59 -6.79
N SER A 73 1.31 16.77 -5.75
CA SER A 73 0.39 17.11 -4.65
C SER A 73 0.85 18.34 -3.86
N LEU A 74 2.15 18.46 -3.56
CA LEU A 74 2.70 19.65 -2.91
C LEU A 74 2.60 20.87 -3.82
N SER A 75 2.98 20.75 -5.10
CA SER A 75 2.93 21.85 -6.05
C SER A 75 1.51 22.39 -6.21
N SER A 76 0.51 21.52 -6.41
CA SER A 76 -0.90 21.92 -6.52
C SER A 76 -1.41 22.60 -5.24
N PHE A 77 -1.03 22.09 -4.06
CA PHE A 77 -1.42 22.71 -2.79
C PHE A 77 -0.79 24.09 -2.60
N PHE A 78 0.53 24.21 -2.76
CA PHE A 78 1.24 25.48 -2.59
C PHE A 78 0.82 26.52 -3.64
N LEU A 79 0.62 26.09 -4.89
CA LEU A 79 0.10 26.97 -5.94
C LEU A 79 -1.27 27.50 -5.56
N SER A 80 -2.17 26.65 -5.07
CA SER A 80 -3.52 27.07 -4.64
C SER A 80 -3.47 28.08 -3.49
N VAL A 81 -2.63 27.83 -2.48
CA VAL A 81 -2.40 28.79 -1.40
C VAL A 81 -1.86 30.12 -1.96
N PHE A 82 -0.87 30.07 -2.84
CA PHE A 82 -0.28 31.25 -3.44
C PHE A 82 -1.30 32.05 -4.28
N LEU A 83 -2.07 31.38 -5.14
CA LEU A 83 -3.10 32.00 -5.97
C LEU A 83 -4.19 32.67 -5.15
N TYR A 84 -4.61 32.04 -4.05
CA TYR A 84 -5.62 32.60 -3.16
C TYR A 84 -5.12 33.85 -2.41
N TYR A 85 -3.95 33.75 -1.74
CA TYR A 85 -3.47 34.84 -0.89
C TYR A 85 -2.83 36.00 -1.66
N PHE A 86 -2.12 35.73 -2.77
CA PHE A 86 -1.38 36.76 -3.50
C PHE A 86 -2.09 37.27 -4.75
N LYS A 87 -2.91 36.43 -5.39
CA LYS A 87 -3.63 36.81 -6.63
C LYS A 87 -5.13 36.98 -6.44
N GLY A 88 -5.68 36.61 -5.27
CA GLY A 88 -7.12 36.65 -5.03
C GLY A 88 -7.91 35.76 -6.00
N SER A 89 -7.27 34.75 -6.60
CA SER A 89 -7.93 33.86 -7.55
C SER A 89 -8.82 32.85 -6.82
N HIS A 90 -9.94 32.54 -7.46
CA HIS A 90 -10.85 31.46 -7.04
C HIS A 90 -10.62 30.16 -7.84
N GLU A 91 -9.74 30.19 -8.84
CA GLU A 91 -9.30 28.98 -9.55
C GLU A 91 -8.20 28.27 -8.75
N LEU A 92 -8.63 27.32 -7.92
CA LEU A 92 -7.80 26.63 -6.96
C LEU A 92 -7.74 25.13 -7.26
N TYR A 93 -6.61 24.51 -6.96
CA TYR A 93 -6.28 23.12 -7.27
C TYR A 93 -6.15 22.26 -6.00
N PHE A 94 -6.85 22.66 -4.92
CA PHE A 94 -6.88 21.89 -3.68
C PHE A 94 -7.50 20.50 -3.88
N ASP A 95 -8.53 20.41 -4.72
CA ASP A 95 -9.18 19.16 -5.13
C ASP A 95 -8.22 18.22 -5.85
N SER A 96 -7.37 18.78 -6.73
CA SER A 96 -6.40 18.03 -7.52
C SER A 96 -5.35 17.41 -6.62
N SER A 97 -4.85 18.18 -5.64
CA SER A 97 -3.91 17.67 -4.64
C SER A 97 -4.51 16.51 -3.81
N ALA A 98 -5.73 16.68 -3.30
CA ALA A 98 -6.39 15.67 -2.47
C ALA A 98 -6.82 14.41 -3.27
N SER A 99 -7.39 14.60 -4.46
CA SER A 99 -7.91 13.51 -5.30
C SER A 99 -6.79 12.61 -5.84
N ILE A 100 -5.65 13.18 -6.27
CA ILE A 100 -4.49 12.39 -6.72
C ILE A 100 -4.01 11.46 -5.61
N ILE A 101 -3.85 11.97 -4.38
CA ILE A 101 -3.44 11.14 -3.24
C ILE A 101 -4.47 10.05 -2.97
N ALA A 102 -5.76 10.39 -2.94
CA ALA A 102 -6.83 9.43 -2.67
C ALA A 102 -6.88 8.30 -3.71
N VAL A 103 -6.89 8.63 -5.00
CA VAL A 103 -6.95 7.65 -6.09
C VAL A 103 -5.74 6.71 -6.06
N ILE A 104 -4.55 7.25 -5.85
CA ILE A 104 -3.33 6.43 -5.79
C ILE A 104 -3.34 5.53 -4.56
N LEU A 105 -3.78 6.02 -3.40
CA LEU A 105 -3.89 5.21 -2.19
C LEU A 105 -4.89 4.07 -2.37
N ILE A 106 -6.03 4.33 -3.01
CA ILE A 106 -7.03 3.31 -3.36
C ILE A 106 -6.40 2.26 -4.29
N GLY A 107 -5.76 2.70 -5.38
CA GLY A 107 -5.14 1.81 -6.35
C GLY A 107 -4.10 0.89 -5.70
N LYS A 108 -3.24 1.47 -4.86
CA LYS A 108 -2.23 0.72 -4.11
C LYS A 108 -2.84 -0.27 -3.12
N HIS A 109 -3.93 0.10 -2.44
CA HIS A 109 -4.64 -0.81 -1.55
C HIS A 109 -5.28 -1.99 -2.32
N ILE A 110 -5.83 -1.73 -3.51
CA ILE A 110 -6.35 -2.79 -4.39
C ILE A 110 -5.19 -3.71 -4.84
N GLU A 111 -4.07 -3.14 -5.27
CA GLU A 111 -2.88 -3.89 -5.70
C GLU A 111 -2.36 -4.80 -4.58
N GLU A 112 -2.18 -4.25 -3.37
CA GLU A 112 -1.72 -5.00 -2.20
C GLU A 112 -2.70 -6.13 -1.84
N ARG A 113 -4.00 -5.88 -1.91
CA ARG A 113 -5.05 -6.88 -1.64
C ARG A 113 -5.03 -8.01 -2.68
N MET A 114 -4.89 -7.67 -3.96
CA MET A 114 -4.81 -8.66 -5.04
C MET A 114 -3.56 -9.51 -4.89
N ARG A 115 -2.42 -8.88 -4.59
CA ARG A 115 -1.15 -9.57 -4.36
C ARG A 115 -1.25 -10.55 -3.19
N ARG A 116 -1.81 -10.14 -2.05
CA ARG A 116 -2.04 -11.03 -0.89
C ARG A 116 -2.89 -12.25 -1.22
N ARG A 117 -3.94 -12.09 -2.03
CA ARG A 117 -4.80 -13.21 -2.46
C ARG A 117 -4.04 -14.22 -3.33
N SER A 118 -3.22 -13.76 -4.26
CA SER A 118 -2.40 -14.65 -5.09
C SER A 118 -1.37 -15.43 -4.26
N PHE A 119 -0.70 -14.76 -3.31
CA PHE A 119 0.29 -15.41 -2.44
C PHE A 119 -0.31 -16.35 -1.39
N GLY A 120 -1.57 -16.16 -0.99
CA GLY A 120 -2.26 -17.05 -0.05
C GLY A 120 -2.40 -18.49 -0.56
N SER A 121 -2.39 -18.70 -1.88
CA SER A 121 -2.45 -20.05 -2.49
C SER A 121 -1.11 -20.80 -2.45
N LEU A 122 0.01 -20.09 -2.31
CA LEU A 122 1.34 -20.71 -2.21
C LEU A 122 1.61 -21.24 -0.80
N GLY A 123 1.03 -20.63 0.24
CA GLY A 123 1.15 -21.11 1.63
C GLY A 123 0.56 -22.51 1.82
N GLY A 124 -0.55 -22.80 1.15
CA GLY A 124 -1.19 -24.13 1.19
C GLY A 124 -0.37 -25.26 0.56
N ILE A 125 0.66 -24.94 -0.24
CA ILE A 125 1.60 -25.96 -0.77
C ILE A 125 2.59 -26.40 0.31
N ILE A 126 2.96 -25.50 1.24
CA ILE A 126 3.89 -25.79 2.34
C ILE A 126 3.17 -26.49 3.50
N GLU A 127 1.91 -26.16 3.75
CA GLU A 127 1.09 -26.76 4.82
C GLU A 127 0.77 -28.26 4.63
N GLY A 128 1.01 -28.80 3.43
CA GLY A 128 0.80 -30.21 3.11
C GLY A 128 2.03 -31.10 3.28
N MET A 129 3.22 -30.57 3.57
CA MET A 129 4.42 -31.39 3.71
C MET A 129 4.41 -32.16 5.04
N PRO A 130 4.68 -33.47 5.04
CA PRO A 130 4.76 -34.25 6.28
C PRO A 130 6.00 -33.86 7.09
N ASP A 131 5.83 -33.57 8.38
CA ASP A 131 6.95 -33.23 9.29
C ASP A 131 7.81 -34.45 9.68
N GLU A 132 7.27 -35.65 9.48
CA GLU A 132 7.89 -36.93 9.82
C GLU A 132 7.91 -37.89 8.62
N CYS A 133 8.96 -38.70 8.57
CA CYS A 133 9.14 -39.74 7.56
C CYS A 133 9.62 -41.04 8.20
N THR A 134 9.35 -42.18 7.55
CA THR A 134 9.86 -43.48 8.01
C THR A 134 11.08 -43.86 7.21
N VAL A 135 12.22 -44.06 7.89
CA VAL A 135 13.47 -44.52 7.29
C VAL A 135 13.74 -45.96 7.72
N GLU A 136 14.25 -46.77 6.80
CA GLU A 136 14.76 -48.11 7.08
C GLU A 136 16.27 -48.06 7.37
N LYS A 137 16.68 -48.45 8.58
CA LYS A 137 18.09 -48.63 8.98
C LYS A 137 18.26 -50.01 9.60
N ASP A 138 19.23 -50.78 9.10
CA ASP A 138 19.60 -52.10 9.62
C ASP A 138 18.39 -53.07 9.75
N GLY A 139 17.47 -53.03 8.78
CA GLY A 139 16.26 -53.87 8.75
C GLY A 139 15.17 -53.47 9.76
N LYS A 140 15.30 -52.30 10.41
CA LYS A 140 14.27 -51.73 11.29
C LYS A 140 13.73 -50.42 10.70
N GLN A 141 12.41 -50.27 10.78
CA GLN A 141 11.72 -49.04 10.39
C GLN A 141 11.68 -48.08 11.59
N LEU A 142 12.24 -46.89 11.41
CA LEU A 142 12.30 -45.83 12.41
C LEU A 142 11.64 -44.57 11.84
N GLN A 143 10.75 -43.97 12.64
CA GLN A 143 10.11 -42.71 12.29
C GLN A 143 10.98 -41.56 12.79
N ILE A 144 11.43 -40.72 11.87
CA ILE A 144 12.32 -39.59 12.15
C ILE A 144 11.76 -38.31 11.52
N SER A 145 12.15 -37.15 12.05
CA SER A 145 11.78 -35.87 11.42
C SER A 145 12.45 -35.74 10.05
N VAL A 146 11.76 -35.11 9.09
CA VAL A 146 12.32 -34.82 7.76
C VAL A 146 13.64 -34.03 7.84
N SER A 147 13.82 -33.23 8.90
CA SER A 147 15.06 -32.47 9.14
C SER A 147 16.27 -33.35 9.49
N GLU A 148 16.06 -34.60 9.88
CA GLU A 148 17.10 -35.53 10.32
C GLU A 148 17.51 -36.54 9.22
N VAL A 149 16.83 -36.50 8.06
CA VAL A 149 17.10 -37.38 6.92
C VAL A 149 18.44 -37.01 6.27
N LYS A 150 19.27 -38.03 6.02
CA LYS A 150 20.58 -37.85 5.36
C LYS A 150 20.58 -38.45 3.96
N ALA A 151 21.42 -37.89 3.09
CA ALA A 151 21.63 -38.44 1.75
C ALA A 151 22.13 -39.89 1.85
N GLY A 152 21.36 -40.83 1.26
CA GLY A 152 21.63 -42.27 1.31
C GLY A 152 20.68 -43.07 2.20
N ASP A 153 19.82 -42.43 2.99
CA ASP A 153 18.78 -43.10 3.78
C ASP A 153 17.66 -43.67 2.87
N THR A 154 17.14 -44.86 3.20
CA THR A 154 16.04 -45.50 2.45
C THR A 154 14.71 -45.18 3.11
N LEU A 155 13.85 -44.45 2.42
CA LEU A 155 12.54 -44.05 2.92
C LEU A 155 11.47 -45.11 2.60
N VAL A 156 10.65 -45.44 3.59
CA VAL A 156 9.51 -46.35 3.45
C VAL A 156 8.23 -45.54 3.40
N ILE A 157 7.60 -45.50 2.22
CA ILE A 157 6.35 -44.78 1.99
C ILE A 157 5.22 -45.80 1.90
N LYS A 158 4.25 -45.70 2.81
CA LYS A 158 3.05 -46.55 2.80
C LYS A 158 2.15 -46.17 1.61
N PRO A 159 1.28 -47.08 1.11
CA PRO A 159 0.27 -46.74 0.12
C PRO A 159 -0.56 -45.54 0.60
N ASN A 160 -0.72 -44.52 -0.26
CA ASN A 160 -1.31 -43.20 0.04
C ASN A 160 -0.50 -42.27 0.98
N GLY A 161 0.75 -42.57 1.28
CA GLY A 161 1.67 -41.67 2.00
C GLY A 161 2.25 -40.58 1.10
N MET A 162 2.47 -39.39 1.66
CA MET A 162 3.15 -38.30 0.95
C MET A 162 4.67 -38.49 0.96
N VAL A 163 5.32 -38.05 -0.12
CA VAL A 163 6.78 -38.00 -0.23
C VAL A 163 7.27 -36.73 0.49
N PRO A 164 8.11 -36.85 1.53
CA PRO A 164 8.71 -35.71 2.21
C PRO A 164 9.78 -35.02 1.36
#